data_AF-A0A699YKD0-F1
#
_entry.id   AF-A0A699YKD0-F1
#
_cell.length_a   1.000
_cell.length_b   1.000
_cell.length_c   1.000
_cell.angle_alpha   90.00
_cell.angle_beta   90.00
_cell.angle_gamma   90.00
#
_symmetry.space_group_name_H-M   'P 1'
#
loop_
_entity.id
_entity.type
_entity.pdbx_description
1 polymer ?
#
loop_
_entity_poly.entity_id
_entity_poly.type
_entity_poly.pdbx_seq_one_letter_code
_entity_poly.pdbx_strand_id
1 'polypeptide(L)'
;MPSTRNEEYRYTDISPLLRSTLEAADKAAEVTAASVAALIPEECVTSHLVLVNGVLRPELSHLPQLPEGAYVGGVEGAPEAVAAQLGAQSAGCGGPFSVINGAAAQDVLVLHLPAGTSLEQPLFVLCLSSSSSPPG
;
A
#
# COMPACT_ATOMS: atom_id res chain seq x y z
N MET A 1 10.62 23.54 0.44
CA MET A 1 9.28 22.97 0.24
C MET A 1 8.84 23.23 -1.20
N PRO A 2 8.24 22.25 -1.88
CA PRO A 2 7.73 22.41 -3.24
C PRO A 2 6.70 23.53 -3.26
N SER A 3 6.70 24.30 -4.34
CA SER A 3 5.70 25.34 -4.59
C SER A 3 5.30 25.30 -6.05
N THR A 4 4.28 26.06 -6.45
CA THR A 4 3.90 26.23 -7.87
C THR A 4 5.02 26.83 -8.76
N ARG A 5 6.14 27.23 -8.15
CA ARG A 5 7.38 27.61 -8.85
C ARG A 5 8.25 26.42 -9.30
N ASN A 6 8.01 25.22 -8.76
CA ASN A 6 8.61 23.98 -9.28
C ASN A 6 7.86 23.57 -10.55
N GLU A 7 8.59 23.33 -11.65
CA GLU A 7 7.99 23.02 -12.97
C GLU A 7 7.02 21.82 -12.92
N GLU A 8 7.33 20.80 -12.12
CA GLU A 8 6.48 19.62 -11.90
C GLU A 8 5.12 19.91 -11.24
N TYR A 9 4.97 21.04 -10.54
CA TYR A 9 3.74 21.40 -9.80
C TYR A 9 3.12 22.71 -10.28
N ARG A 10 3.55 23.22 -11.44
CA ARG A 10 3.07 24.49 -11.99
C ARG A 10 1.57 24.49 -12.27
N TYR A 11 0.99 23.32 -12.54
CA TYR A 11 -0.43 23.12 -12.85
C TYR A 11 -1.21 22.35 -11.78
N THR A 12 -0.56 21.97 -10.68
CA THR A 12 -1.19 21.25 -9.56
C THR A 12 -0.62 21.81 -8.26
N ASP A 13 -1.36 22.73 -7.63
CA ASP A 13 -0.93 23.32 -6.36
C ASP A 13 -1.08 22.29 -5.23
N ILE A 14 0.05 21.73 -4.81
CA ILE A 14 0.14 20.75 -3.71
C ILE A 14 0.37 21.41 -2.34
N SER A 15 0.42 22.75 -2.28
CA SER A 15 0.59 23.51 -1.04
C SER A 15 -0.47 23.20 0.03
N PRO A 16 -1.76 22.97 -0.29
CA PRO A 16 -2.77 22.60 0.71
C PRO A 16 -2.44 21.29 1.43
N LEU A 17 -1.97 20.27 0.70
CA LEU A 17 -1.60 18.96 1.26
C LEU A 17 -0.37 19.05 2.18
N LEU A 18 0.56 19.96 1.87
CA LEU A 18 1.74 20.20 2.70
C LEU A 18 1.43 20.98 3.98
N ARG A 19 0.30 21.69 4.02
CA ARG A 19 -0.14 22.49 5.19
C ARG A 19 -1.18 21.78 6.06
N SER A 20 -1.81 20.72 5.55
CA SER A 20 -2.73 19.90 6.34
C SER A 20 -1.98 19.00 7.32
N THR A 21 -2.55 18.81 8.50
CA THR A 21 -2.13 17.74 9.41
C THR A 21 -2.59 16.42 8.80
N LEU A 22 -1.66 15.50 8.57
CA LEU A 22 -1.99 14.14 8.17
C LEU A 22 -2.43 13.37 9.40
N GLU A 23 -3.65 12.85 9.37
CA GLU A 23 -4.15 11.98 10.43
C GLU A 23 -4.02 10.52 10.01
N ALA A 24 -3.64 9.70 10.99
CA ALA A 24 -3.65 8.25 10.86
C ALA A 24 -5.08 7.79 10.53
N ALA A 25 -5.25 7.12 9.38
CA ALA A 25 -6.53 6.54 9.03
C ALA A 25 -6.93 5.44 10.02
N ASP A 26 -8.24 5.32 10.27
CA ASP A 26 -8.78 4.33 11.20
C ASP A 26 -8.54 2.91 10.68
N LYS A 27 -7.78 2.13 11.46
CA LYS A 27 -7.49 0.72 11.17
C LYS A 27 -8.72 -0.18 11.34
N ALA A 28 -9.70 0.26 12.11
CA ALA A 28 -10.93 -0.47 12.39
C ALA A 28 -12.04 -0.20 11.35
N ALA A 29 -11.72 0.42 10.21
CA ALA A 29 -12.69 0.62 9.14
C ALA A 29 -13.36 -0.71 8.77
N GLU A 30 -14.68 -0.77 9.00
CA GLU A 30 -15.48 -1.94 8.70
C GLU A 30 -15.67 -2.06 7.18
N VAL A 31 -15.09 -3.12 6.64
CA VAL A 31 -15.27 -3.52 5.24
C VAL A 31 -15.79 -4.94 5.23
N THR A 32 -16.87 -5.19 4.48
CA THR A 32 -17.49 -6.51 4.42
C THR A 32 -16.84 -7.36 3.33
N ALA A 33 -16.73 -8.67 3.57
CA ALA A 33 -16.22 -9.61 2.57
C ALA A 33 -17.03 -9.58 1.25
N ALA A 34 -18.34 -9.32 1.33
CA ALA A 34 -19.18 -9.18 0.14
C ALA A 34 -18.80 -7.95 -0.70
N SER A 35 -18.51 -6.80 -0.07
CA SER A 35 -18.06 -5.60 -0.78
C SER A 35 -16.70 -5.78 -1.45
N VAL A 36 -15.80 -6.54 -0.81
CA VAL A 36 -14.49 -6.90 -1.35
C VAL A 36 -14.63 -7.85 -2.53
N ALA A 37 -15.43 -8.92 -2.39
CA ALA A 37 -15.62 -9.94 -3.42
C ALA A 37 -16.16 -9.33 -4.72
N ALA A 38 -17.01 -8.30 -4.65
CA ALA A 38 -17.54 -7.62 -5.83
C ALA A 38 -16.49 -6.80 -6.61
N LEU A 39 -15.34 -6.51 -6.01
CA LEU A 39 -14.25 -5.71 -6.60
C LEU A 39 -13.07 -6.56 -7.09
N ILE A 40 -13.07 -7.87 -6.79
CA ILE A 40 -12.01 -8.78 -7.17
C ILE A 40 -12.38 -9.45 -8.51
N PRO A 41 -11.48 -9.42 -9.52
CA PRO A 41 -11.66 -10.19 -10.75
C PRO A 41 -11.78 -11.69 -10.47
N GLU A 42 -12.58 -12.40 -11.26
CA GLU A 42 -12.84 -13.84 -11.06
C GLU A 42 -11.55 -14.67 -11.05
N GLU A 43 -10.59 -14.32 -11.92
CA GLU A 43 -9.27 -14.94 -12.01
C GLU A 43 -8.36 -14.69 -10.80
N CYS A 44 -8.71 -13.73 -9.93
CA CYS A 44 -7.92 -13.33 -8.76
C CYS A 44 -8.58 -13.71 -7.42
N VAL A 45 -9.72 -14.42 -7.43
CA VAL A 45 -10.45 -14.80 -6.21
C VAL A 45 -9.58 -15.59 -5.23
N THR A 46 -8.61 -16.36 -5.73
CA THR A 46 -7.65 -17.12 -4.91
C THR A 46 -6.27 -16.48 -4.81
N SER A 47 -6.07 -15.31 -5.39
CA SER A 47 -4.78 -14.62 -5.46
C SER A 47 -4.98 -13.11 -5.38
N HIS A 48 -5.38 -12.65 -4.20
CA HIS A 48 -5.59 -11.24 -3.92
C HIS A 48 -5.19 -10.86 -2.49
N LEU A 49 -4.80 -9.60 -2.33
CA LEU A 49 -4.55 -8.95 -1.06
C LEU A 49 -5.46 -7.74 -0.91
N VAL A 50 -5.95 -7.53 0.30
CA VAL A 50 -6.79 -6.38 0.63
C VAL A 50 -6.07 -5.49 1.63
N LEU A 51 -5.84 -4.25 1.23
CA LEU A 51 -5.36 -3.17 2.07
C LEU A 51 -6.54 -2.26 2.39
N VAL A 52 -6.83 -2.06 3.66
CA VAL A 52 -7.83 -1.07 4.10
C VAL A 52 -7.09 0.04 4.81
N ASN A 53 -7.22 1.26 4.31
CA ASN A 53 -6.55 2.44 4.89
C ASN A 53 -5.02 2.25 5.02
N GLY A 54 -4.43 1.53 4.08
CA GLY A 54 -2.99 1.25 4.05
C GLY A 54 -2.52 0.07 4.90
N VAL A 55 -3.43 -0.64 5.59
CA VAL A 55 -3.10 -1.80 6.44
C VAL A 55 -3.60 -3.09 5.81
N LEU A 56 -2.77 -4.14 5.83
CA LEU A 56 -3.15 -5.47 5.31
C LEU A 56 -4.26 -6.09 6.16
N ARG A 57 -5.28 -6.65 5.50
CA ARG A 57 -6.39 -7.39 6.12
C ARG A 57 -6.32 -8.86 5.72
N PRO A 58 -5.56 -9.71 6.45
CA PRO A 58 -5.40 -11.12 6.11
C PRO A 58 -6.73 -11.87 6.00
N GLU A 59 -7.72 -11.52 6.81
CA GLU A 59 -9.05 -12.14 6.83
C GLU A 59 -9.92 -11.80 5.60
N LEU A 60 -9.54 -10.77 4.84
CA LEU A 60 -10.17 -10.40 3.57
C LEU A 60 -9.28 -10.73 2.36
N SER A 61 -8.10 -11.31 2.60
CA SER A 61 -7.10 -11.61 1.57
C SER A 61 -7.03 -13.11 1.32
N HIS A 62 -6.64 -13.49 0.11
CA HIS A 62 -6.35 -14.88 -0.24
C HIS A 62 -5.02 -14.96 -0.98
N LEU A 63 -4.03 -15.58 -0.34
CA LEU A 63 -2.72 -15.77 -0.92
C LEU A 63 -2.54 -17.25 -1.30
N PRO A 64 -2.20 -17.55 -2.57
CA PRO A 64 -1.92 -18.92 -2.98
C PRO A 64 -0.59 -19.37 -2.38
N GLN A 65 -0.26 -20.65 -2.56
CA GLN A 65 1.06 -21.14 -2.20
C GLN A 65 2.13 -20.35 -2.96
N LEU A 66 3.08 -19.79 -2.22
CA LEU A 66 4.17 -19.04 -2.81
C LEU A 66 5.30 -19.97 -3.27
N PRO A 67 6.02 -19.61 -4.35
CA PRO A 67 7.27 -20.26 -4.71
C PRO A 67 8.28 -20.23 -3.56
N GLU A 68 9.22 -21.17 -3.56
CA GLU A 68 10.28 -21.21 -2.55
C GLU A 68 11.07 -19.89 -2.52
N GLY A 69 11.23 -19.33 -1.32
CA GLY A 69 11.93 -18.07 -1.09
C GLY A 69 11.15 -16.80 -1.42
N ALA A 70 9.94 -16.91 -2.00
CA ALA A 70 9.05 -15.75 -2.17
C ALA A 70 8.39 -15.35 -0.85
N TYR A 71 8.14 -14.05 -0.70
CA TYR A 71 7.46 -13.48 0.46
C TYR A 71 6.42 -12.45 0.03
N VAL A 72 5.22 -12.57 0.58
CA VAL A 72 4.14 -11.61 0.39
C VAL A 72 3.44 -11.39 1.72
N GLY A 73 3.47 -10.17 2.24
CA GLY A 73 2.91 -9.86 3.55
C GLY A 73 3.31 -8.49 4.08
N GLY A 74 2.99 -8.20 5.33
CA GLY A 74 3.41 -6.98 6.01
C GLY A 74 4.90 -6.96 6.32
N VAL A 75 5.46 -5.77 6.53
CA VAL A 75 6.91 -5.60 6.79
C VAL A 75 7.41 -6.36 8.01
N GLU A 76 6.59 -6.55 9.04
CA GLU A 76 7.01 -7.22 10.28
C GLU A 76 7.47 -8.68 10.07
N GLY A 77 6.96 -9.35 9.03
CA GLY A 77 7.35 -10.73 8.70
C GLY A 77 8.34 -10.83 7.53
N ALA A 78 8.78 -9.70 6.97
CA ALA A 78 9.61 -9.68 5.78
C ALA A 78 11.04 -10.15 6.09
N PRO A 79 11.75 -10.77 5.12
CA PRO A 79 13.17 -11.08 5.27
C PRO A 79 13.98 -9.84 5.60
N GLU A 80 14.90 -9.94 6.56
CA GLU A 80 15.67 -8.79 7.07
C GLU A 80 16.39 -8.01 5.97
N ALA A 81 16.99 -8.72 5.00
CA ALA A 81 17.66 -8.11 3.86
C ALA A 81 16.71 -7.26 2.98
N VAL A 82 15.43 -7.63 2.92
CA VAL A 82 14.40 -6.88 2.18
C VAL A 82 13.92 -5.69 3.01
N ALA A 83 13.65 -5.91 4.29
CA ALA A 83 13.24 -4.84 5.21
C ALA A 83 14.30 -3.72 5.29
N ALA A 84 15.58 -4.07 5.28
CA ALA A 84 16.69 -3.13 5.28
C ALA A 84 16.77 -2.23 4.02
N GLN A 85 16.11 -2.60 2.93
CA GLN A 85 16.07 -1.81 1.68
C GLN A 85 14.84 -0.91 1.59
N LEU A 86 13.94 -0.94 2.58
CA LEU A 86 12.73 -0.12 2.57
C LEU A 86 13.09 1.36 2.52
N GLY A 87 12.43 2.07 1.62
CA GLY A 87 12.63 3.51 1.44
C GLY A 87 13.89 3.91 0.66
N ALA A 88 14.79 2.98 0.31
CA ALA A 88 16.04 3.32 -0.37
C ALA A 88 15.80 3.95 -1.76
N GLN A 89 14.84 3.43 -2.53
CA GLN A 89 14.50 3.97 -3.85
C GLN A 89 13.77 5.32 -3.76
N SER A 90 12.85 5.46 -2.80
CA SER A 90 12.14 6.72 -2.57
C SER A 90 13.05 7.83 -2.04
N ALA A 91 14.09 7.50 -1.29
CA ALA A 91 15.08 8.49 -0.86
C ALA A 91 15.92 9.04 -2.02
N GLY A 92 16.19 8.23 -3.05
CA GLY A 92 17.01 8.61 -4.19
C GLY A 92 16.26 9.36 -5.30
N CYS A 93 15.01 8.99 -5.55
CA CYS A 93 14.22 9.51 -6.69
C CYS A 93 12.83 10.04 -6.29
N GLY A 94 12.49 10.02 -5.00
CA GLY A 94 11.15 10.37 -4.54
C GLY A 94 10.93 11.86 -4.43
N GLY A 95 9.81 12.31 -5.01
CA GLY A 95 9.30 13.65 -4.80
C GLY A 95 8.64 13.84 -3.42
N PRO A 96 7.95 14.97 -3.21
CA PRO A 96 7.32 15.34 -1.94
C PRO A 96 6.26 14.33 -1.49
N PHE A 97 5.52 13.74 -2.43
CA PHE A 97 4.56 12.67 -2.14
C PHE A 97 5.23 11.41 -1.60
N SER A 98 6.46 11.12 -2.01
CA SER A 98 7.19 9.98 -1.48
C SER A 98 7.59 10.19 -0.02
N VAL A 99 7.96 11.42 0.34
CA VAL A 99 8.26 11.81 1.73
C VAL A 99 6.99 11.74 2.57
N ILE A 100 5.87 12.26 2.05
CA ILE A 100 4.56 12.21 2.72
C ILE A 100 4.11 10.76 2.95
N ASN A 101 4.15 9.92 1.91
CA ASN A 101 3.76 8.52 2.01
C ASN A 101 4.66 7.77 3.00
N GLY A 102 5.98 8.00 2.97
CA GLY A 102 6.90 7.41 3.94
C GLY A 102 6.67 7.86 5.38
N ALA A 103 6.29 9.12 5.59
CA ALA A 103 5.99 9.65 6.92
C ALA A 103 4.61 9.20 7.46
N ALA A 104 3.64 8.98 6.58
CA ALA A 104 2.26 8.63 6.96
C ALA A 104 1.97 7.11 6.93
N ALA A 105 2.83 6.30 6.31
CA ALA A 105 2.64 4.86 6.21
C ALA A 105 2.55 4.21 7.60
N GLN A 106 1.45 3.51 7.86
CA GLN A 106 1.23 2.76 9.09
C GLN A 106 1.69 1.30 9.00
N ASP A 107 1.78 0.79 7.77
CA ASP A 107 2.20 -0.55 7.42
C ASP A 107 2.78 -0.50 6.00
N VAL A 108 3.52 -1.53 5.61
CA VAL A 108 4.12 -1.67 4.29
C VAL A 108 3.86 -3.07 3.79
N LEU A 109 3.15 -3.17 2.66
CA LEU A 109 3.04 -4.42 1.92
C LEU A 109 4.38 -4.71 1.23
N VAL A 110 4.98 -5.85 1.57
CA VAL A 110 6.22 -6.35 0.98
C VAL A 110 5.88 -7.47 0.01
N LEU A 111 6.36 -7.31 -1.23
CA LEU A 111 6.31 -8.32 -2.29
C LEU A 111 7.75 -8.62 -2.69
N HIS A 112 8.25 -9.78 -2.30
CA HIS A 112 9.59 -10.23 -2.62
C HIS A 112 9.54 -11.52 -3.44
N LEU A 113 10.16 -11.49 -4.62
CA LEU A 113 10.36 -12.64 -5.49
C LEU A 113 11.86 -12.83 -5.72
N PRO A 114 12.43 -14.02 -5.43
CA PRO A 114 13.80 -14.33 -5.78
C PRO A 114 14.06 -14.23 -7.29
N ALA A 115 15.31 -14.04 -7.68
CA ALA A 115 15.69 -13.96 -9.09
C ALA A 115 15.29 -15.22 -9.85
N GLY A 116 14.65 -15.05 -11.01
CA GLY A 116 14.19 -16.17 -11.83
C GLY A 116 12.92 -16.85 -11.34
N THR A 117 12.26 -16.32 -10.30
CA THR A 117 10.96 -16.83 -9.84
C THR A 117 9.81 -16.03 -10.44
N SER A 118 8.66 -16.69 -10.61
CA SER A 118 7.41 -16.08 -11.07
C SER A 118 6.24 -16.66 -10.29
N LEU A 119 5.21 -15.85 -10.06
CA LEU A 119 3.94 -16.35 -9.57
C LEU A 119 3.19 -17.06 -10.72
N GLU A 120 2.56 -18.19 -10.42
CA GLU A 120 1.76 -18.92 -11.42
C GLU A 120 0.46 -18.18 -11.79
N GLN A 121 -0.07 -17.40 -10.84
CA GLN A 121 -1.26 -16.58 -10.99
C GLN A 121 -0.91 -15.10 -10.73
N PRO A 122 -1.59 -14.15 -11.39
CA PRO A 122 -1.46 -12.75 -11.05
C PRO A 122 -1.88 -12.53 -9.59
N LEU A 123 -1.18 -11.64 -8.89
CA LEU A 123 -1.56 -11.22 -7.55
C LEU A 123 -2.26 -9.87 -7.63
N PHE A 124 -3.54 -9.84 -7.28
CA PHE A 124 -4.34 -8.62 -7.27
C PHE A 124 -4.21 -7.90 -5.93
N VAL A 125 -3.86 -6.62 -5.93
CA VAL A 125 -3.78 -5.82 -4.70
C VAL A 125 -4.90 -4.78 -4.69
N LEU A 126 -5.89 -5.00 -3.84
CA LEU A 126 -7.03 -4.10 -3.67
C LEU A 126 -6.74 -3.11 -2.54
N CYS A 127 -6.61 -1.83 -2.88
CA CYS A 127 -6.46 -0.75 -1.91
C CYS A 127 -7.79 -0.03 -1.70
N LEU A 128 -8.40 -0.18 -0.52
CA LEU A 128 -9.62 0.50 -0.11
C LEU A 128 -9.28 1.64 0.84
N SER A 129 -9.89 2.80 0.60
CA SER A 129 -9.80 3.96 1.49
C SER A 129 -11.20 4.30 2.00
N SER A 130 -11.36 4.37 3.31
CA SER A 130 -12.60 4.77 3.97
C SER A 130 -12.31 5.93 4.90
N SER A 131 -13.06 7.02 4.72
CA SER A 131 -13.10 8.11 5.69
C SER A 131 -14.19 7.81 6.71
N SER A 132 -13.84 7.48 7.96
CA SER A 132 -14.81 7.66 9.04
C SER A 132 -14.89 9.16 9.32
N SER A 133 -15.96 9.79 8.84
CA SER A 133 -16.35 11.06 9.47
C SER A 133 -16.92 10.66 10.83
N PRO A 134 -16.45 11.20 11.96
CA PRO A 134 -17.19 11.03 13.20
C PRO A 134 -18.61 11.59 12.98
N PRO A 135 -19.67 10.91 13.43
CA PRO A 135 -20.98 11.53 13.47
C PRO A 135 -20.87 12.75 14.39
N GLY A 136 -21.17 13.93 13.84
CA GLY A 136 -21.24 15.19 14.60
C GLY A 136 -22.37 15.21 15.60
#